data_AF-I0GU00-F1
#
_entry.id   AF-I0GU00-F1
#
_cell.length_a   1.000
_cell.length_b   1.000
_cell.length_c   1.000
_cell.angle_alpha   90.00
_cell.angle_beta   90.00
_cell.angle_gamma   90.00
#
_symmetry.space_group_name_H-M   'P 1'
#
loop_
_entity.id
_entity.type
_entity.pdbx_description
1 polymer ?
#
loop_
_entity_poly.entity_id
_entity_poly.type
_entity_poly.pdbx_seq_one_letter_code
_entity_poly.pdbx_strand_id
1 'polypeptide(L)'
;MINNAQIILSYWHLLELLKQDSLPKMGRKINKNSVKDIELLQPTGDILSQVIAAQKQHKMDFCSNITLYIGSVIRNKCVERIVDILGKDIDAPDKRSNNDIIAWASMQFTANGKYIDNSFSLSPLLWAIDSLANDRSLAYDKYMKCVSDWEITIQQTTFSSTTTNTDNDGNIQTIVSFFQNEIYRLQQKLYDRYLKDAFANNVGVEDSCIISYKIANASQYVSEDDYHGLSMNFFADDIDMLKRSLDSSSEFWKTEMGKAIVSYINSPTFLDVVERTNLAFNKANSLSKNELYHKLFPILNVNHAPQAKWPSKYMPAFMQQVAVNLFTVNNNQQSIFSVNGPPGTGKTTMLKEIVVNNVVERAKLLAEYQNPDNAFDVRNFSHGQIDGKNGYKKYYQYVQGGYFVLKNDKINDYGIVVASCNNAAVENISKELPRAKDIISSFDNDEAQKHIRDLFDVSKSLLYEDFVVNGKVQRDKDIYFSRFTSDLLGTKDSAWGLIAAALGKKENVRQFATCVLNPLKDSFFS
;
A
#
# COMPACT_ATOMS: atom_id res chain seq x y z
N MET A 1 -27.85 -9.84 -9.40
CA MET A 1 -26.76 -8.98 -8.86
C MET A 1 -25.66 -9.78 -8.19
N ILE A 2 -25.93 -10.64 -7.20
CA ILE A 2 -24.89 -11.42 -6.50
C ILE A 2 -24.10 -12.36 -7.45
N ASN A 3 -24.79 -13.09 -8.34
CA ASN A 3 -24.11 -14.00 -9.28
C ASN A 3 -23.15 -13.25 -10.24
N ASN A 4 -23.56 -12.10 -10.78
CA ASN A 4 -22.69 -11.26 -11.60
C ASN A 4 -21.47 -10.75 -10.80
N ALA A 5 -21.67 -10.36 -9.53
CA ALA A 5 -20.57 -9.94 -8.67
C ALA A 5 -19.57 -11.08 -8.43
N GLN A 6 -20.02 -12.32 -8.24
CA GLN A 6 -19.14 -13.49 -8.12
C GLN A 6 -18.29 -13.71 -9.38
N ILE A 7 -18.89 -13.58 -10.56
CA ILE A 7 -18.17 -13.73 -11.84
C ILE A 7 -17.10 -12.63 -11.98
N ILE A 8 -17.45 -11.37 -11.69
CA ILE A 8 -16.54 -10.22 -11.77
C ILE A 8 -15.40 -10.36 -10.76
N LEU A 9 -15.70 -10.73 -9.51
CA LEU A 9 -14.66 -10.97 -8.50
C LEU A 9 -13.77 -12.15 -8.89
N SER A 10 -14.32 -13.21 -9.47
CA SER A 10 -13.52 -14.35 -9.94
C SER A 10 -12.55 -13.95 -11.06
N TYR A 11 -12.99 -13.07 -11.97
CA TYR A 11 -12.14 -12.50 -12.99
C TYR A 11 -10.99 -11.66 -12.40
N TRP A 12 -11.29 -10.74 -11.48
CA TRP A 12 -10.27 -9.91 -10.82
C TRP A 12 -9.32 -10.73 -9.94
N HIS A 13 -9.86 -11.73 -9.23
CA HIS A 13 -9.07 -12.66 -8.45
C HIS A 13 -8.06 -13.40 -9.33
N LEU A 14 -8.48 -13.89 -10.49
CA LEU A 14 -7.60 -14.58 -11.41
C LEU A 14 -6.55 -13.64 -12.02
N LEU A 15 -6.94 -12.41 -12.37
CA LEU A 15 -6.00 -11.40 -12.85
C LEU A 15 -4.94 -11.07 -11.81
N GLU A 16 -5.31 -10.97 -10.53
CA GLU A 16 -4.36 -10.73 -9.44
C GLU A 16 -3.43 -11.93 -9.28
N LEU A 17 -3.98 -13.15 -9.19
CA LEU A 17 -3.24 -14.40 -9.04
C LEU A 17 -2.15 -14.59 -10.10
N LEU A 18 -2.44 -14.26 -11.35
CA LEU A 18 -1.52 -14.48 -12.47
C LEU A 18 -0.49 -13.37 -12.64
N LYS A 19 -0.48 -12.34 -11.79
CA LYS A 19 0.58 -11.32 -11.81
C LYS A 19 1.87 -11.90 -11.21
N GLN A 20 2.95 -11.70 -11.92
CA GLN A 20 4.28 -12.08 -11.48
C GLN A 20 5.31 -11.01 -11.82
N ASP A 21 6.17 -10.72 -10.87
CA ASP A 21 7.28 -9.78 -11.06
C ASP A 21 8.31 -10.28 -12.07
N SER A 22 8.88 -9.32 -12.79
CA SER A 22 10.05 -9.58 -13.62
C SER A 22 11.24 -9.86 -12.71
N LEU A 23 12.17 -10.70 -13.17
CA LEU A 23 13.44 -10.91 -12.50
C LEU A 23 14.13 -9.56 -12.21
N PRO A 24 14.83 -9.44 -11.06
CA PRO A 24 15.62 -8.25 -10.76
C PRO A 24 16.56 -7.90 -11.91
N LYS A 25 16.61 -6.61 -12.28
CA LYS A 25 17.41 -6.14 -13.41
C LYS A 25 18.89 -6.07 -13.01
N MET A 26 19.66 -7.02 -13.55
CA MET A 26 21.12 -7.10 -13.47
C MET A 26 21.79 -5.72 -13.55
N GLY A 27 22.55 -5.37 -12.51
CA GLY A 27 23.53 -4.27 -12.56
C GLY A 27 23.04 -2.89 -12.11
N ARG A 28 21.86 -2.76 -11.50
CA ARG A 28 21.47 -1.50 -10.84
C ARG A 28 22.21 -1.35 -9.51
N LYS A 29 23.39 -0.73 -9.55
CA LYS A 29 24.00 -0.10 -8.36
C LYS A 29 23.15 1.11 -7.96
N ILE A 30 22.17 0.93 -7.10
CA ILE A 30 21.55 2.07 -6.41
C ILE A 30 22.52 2.46 -5.28
N ASN A 31 23.47 3.33 -5.60
CA ASN A 31 24.30 3.99 -4.59
C ASN A 31 23.42 4.99 -3.82
N LYS A 32 22.72 4.52 -2.77
CA LYS A 32 22.53 5.37 -1.59
C LYS A 32 23.76 5.13 -0.71
N ASN A 33 24.41 6.18 -0.24
CA ASN A 33 25.74 6.16 0.39
C ASN A 33 25.93 5.20 1.61
N SER A 34 24.92 4.41 2.00
CA SER A 34 24.90 3.49 3.15
C SER A 34 24.51 2.02 2.84
N VAL A 35 23.96 1.69 1.66
CA VAL A 35 23.47 0.33 1.32
C VAL A 35 23.81 -0.02 -0.14
N LYS A 36 24.21 -1.27 -0.40
CA LYS A 36 24.46 -1.80 -1.75
C LYS A 36 23.64 -3.05 -2.03
N ASP A 37 22.94 -3.05 -3.15
CA ASP A 37 22.28 -4.24 -3.70
C ASP A 37 23.30 -5.03 -4.55
N ILE A 38 23.41 -6.33 -4.28
CA ILE A 38 24.30 -7.26 -4.98
C ILE A 38 23.44 -8.33 -5.66
N GLU A 39 23.69 -8.55 -6.95
CA GLU A 39 23.04 -9.57 -7.77
C GLU A 39 24.11 -10.44 -8.45
N LEU A 40 24.03 -11.75 -8.29
CA LEU A 40 24.99 -12.73 -8.81
C LEU A 40 24.27 -13.72 -9.73
N LEU A 41 24.74 -13.83 -10.97
CA LEU A 41 24.26 -14.80 -11.96
C LEU A 41 25.09 -16.08 -11.86
N GLN A 42 24.43 -17.24 -11.83
CA GLN A 42 25.06 -18.56 -11.77
C GLN A 42 26.16 -18.63 -10.70
N PRO A 43 25.79 -18.71 -9.41
CA PRO A 43 26.76 -18.82 -8.33
C PRO A 43 27.70 -20.01 -8.57
N THR A 44 28.97 -19.73 -8.81
CA THR A 44 30.04 -20.73 -8.93
C THR A 44 30.63 -21.05 -7.55
N GLY A 45 30.44 -22.27 -7.06
CA GLY A 45 30.90 -22.66 -5.72
C GLY A 45 29.95 -22.24 -4.59
N ASP A 46 30.49 -22.07 -3.39
CA ASP A 46 29.69 -21.78 -2.19
C ASP A 46 29.15 -20.34 -2.18
N ILE A 47 27.82 -20.21 -2.14
CA ILE A 47 27.11 -18.92 -2.15
C ILE A 47 27.56 -18.01 -1.01
N LEU A 48 27.71 -18.56 0.20
CA LEU A 48 28.07 -17.80 1.38
C LEU A 48 29.49 -17.27 1.28
N SER A 49 30.41 -18.05 0.74
CA SER A 49 31.77 -17.60 0.43
C SER A 49 31.77 -16.38 -0.50
N GLN A 50 30.87 -16.32 -1.48
CA GLN A 50 30.73 -15.15 -2.36
C GLN A 50 30.14 -13.93 -1.63
N VAL A 51 29.15 -14.15 -0.75
CA VAL A 51 28.58 -13.08 0.10
C VAL A 51 29.65 -12.50 1.03
N ILE A 52 30.42 -13.36 1.71
CA ILE A 52 31.51 -12.97 2.61
C ILE A 52 32.60 -12.22 1.85
N ALA A 53 32.94 -12.68 0.64
CA ALA A 53 33.90 -11.99 -0.23
C ALA A 53 33.41 -10.58 -0.60
N ALA A 54 32.13 -10.41 -0.94
CA ALA A 54 31.53 -9.12 -1.26
C ALA A 54 31.51 -8.17 -0.05
N GLN A 55 31.19 -8.67 1.15
CA GLN A 55 31.25 -7.89 2.40
C GLN A 55 32.67 -7.39 2.68
N LYS A 56 33.67 -8.27 2.58
CA LYS A 56 35.09 -7.91 2.75
C LYS A 56 35.55 -6.90 1.71
N GLN A 57 35.20 -7.09 0.44
CA GLN A 57 35.54 -6.18 -0.66
C GLN A 57 34.97 -4.78 -0.43
N HIS A 58 33.76 -4.68 0.11
CA HIS A 58 33.06 -3.42 0.29
C HIS A 58 33.17 -2.81 1.69
N LYS A 59 33.87 -3.46 2.61
CA LYS A 59 34.06 -3.04 4.01
C LYS A 59 32.71 -2.80 4.72
N MET A 60 31.79 -3.73 4.57
CA MET A 60 30.44 -3.69 5.15
C MET A 60 30.25 -4.88 6.08
N ASP A 61 29.64 -4.66 7.24
CA ASP A 61 29.49 -5.63 8.34
C ASP A 61 28.09 -6.24 8.43
N PHE A 62 27.12 -5.72 7.68
CA PHE A 62 25.75 -6.25 7.61
C PHE A 62 25.44 -6.88 6.25
N CYS A 63 24.67 -7.97 6.25
CA CYS A 63 24.07 -8.60 5.08
C CYS A 63 22.59 -8.89 5.35
N SER A 64 21.72 -8.57 4.39
CA SER A 64 20.30 -8.89 4.46
C SER A 64 20.06 -10.39 4.23
N ASN A 65 18.78 -10.78 4.26
CA ASN A 65 18.37 -12.07 3.72
C ASN A 65 18.81 -12.19 2.25
N ILE A 66 19.21 -13.40 1.88
CA ILE A 66 19.67 -13.81 0.57
C ILE A 66 18.48 -14.40 -0.18
N THR A 67 18.10 -13.80 -1.29
CA THR A 67 17.02 -14.29 -2.15
C THR A 67 17.61 -15.11 -3.30
N LEU A 68 17.18 -16.36 -3.43
CA LEU A 68 17.52 -17.24 -4.54
C LEU A 68 16.36 -17.28 -5.53
N TYR A 69 16.64 -17.01 -6.80
CA TYR A 69 15.73 -17.21 -7.93
C TYR A 69 16.20 -18.42 -8.74
N ILE A 70 15.31 -19.37 -8.99
CA ILE A 70 15.59 -20.61 -9.69
C ILE A 70 15.06 -20.53 -11.12
N GLY A 71 15.99 -20.62 -12.07
CA GLY A 71 15.70 -20.61 -13.50
C GLY A 71 15.00 -19.34 -13.97
N SER A 72 14.83 -19.23 -15.27
CA SER A 72 14.14 -18.11 -15.88
C SER A 72 13.35 -18.52 -17.12
N VAL A 73 12.27 -17.80 -17.41
CA VAL A 73 11.46 -17.99 -18.61
C VAL A 73 10.96 -16.65 -19.12
N ILE A 74 10.83 -16.50 -20.44
CA ILE A 74 10.28 -15.30 -21.06
C ILE A 74 8.76 -15.27 -20.79
N ARG A 75 8.25 -14.20 -20.14
CA ARG A 75 6.83 -14.07 -19.77
C ARG A 75 5.88 -14.27 -20.95
N ASN A 76 6.21 -13.70 -22.11
CA ASN A 76 5.38 -13.82 -23.32
C ASN A 76 5.24 -15.28 -23.78
N LYS A 77 6.26 -16.13 -23.58
CA LYS A 77 6.16 -17.56 -23.91
C LYS A 77 5.17 -18.28 -23.00
N CYS A 78 5.10 -17.91 -21.72
CA CYS A 78 4.07 -18.44 -20.83
C CYS A 78 2.66 -18.02 -21.28
N VAL A 79 2.49 -16.76 -21.68
CA VAL A 79 1.19 -16.25 -22.17
C VAL A 79 0.77 -16.95 -23.46
N GLU A 80 1.67 -17.07 -24.44
CA GLU A 80 1.43 -17.84 -25.67
C GLU A 80 0.96 -19.26 -25.35
N ARG A 81 1.66 -19.94 -24.43
CA ARG A 81 1.30 -21.31 -24.02
C ARG A 81 -0.08 -21.41 -23.37
N ILE A 82 -0.47 -20.45 -22.53
CA ILE A 82 -1.81 -20.39 -21.92
C ILE A 82 -2.87 -20.21 -23.00
N VAL A 83 -2.63 -19.33 -23.98
CA VAL A 83 -3.55 -19.10 -25.11
C VAL A 83 -3.72 -20.38 -25.93
N ASP A 84 -2.62 -21.07 -26.24
CA ASP A 84 -2.63 -22.34 -26.98
C ASP A 84 -3.48 -23.41 -26.27
N ILE A 85 -3.35 -23.54 -24.94
CA ILE A 85 -4.13 -24.51 -24.14
C ILE A 85 -5.63 -24.16 -24.15
N LEU A 86 -5.97 -22.87 -24.13
CA LEU A 86 -7.36 -22.40 -24.10
C LEU A 86 -8.04 -22.48 -25.48
N GLY A 87 -7.28 -22.55 -26.58
CA GLY A 87 -7.80 -22.77 -27.93
C GLY A 87 -8.72 -21.66 -28.43
N LYS A 88 -8.54 -20.41 -27.97
CA LYS A 88 -9.33 -19.26 -28.40
C LYS A 88 -8.51 -18.36 -29.32
N ASP A 89 -9.10 -17.98 -30.46
CA ASP A 89 -8.70 -16.78 -31.21
C ASP A 89 -9.01 -15.56 -30.35
N ILE A 90 -8.10 -15.25 -29.44
CA ILE A 90 -8.12 -14.00 -28.70
C ILE A 90 -7.57 -12.98 -29.68
N ASP A 91 -8.37 -11.96 -30.03
CA ASP A 91 -7.87 -10.74 -30.68
C ASP A 91 -6.57 -10.36 -29.98
N ALA A 92 -5.45 -10.55 -30.71
CA ALA A 92 -4.14 -10.73 -30.10
C ALA A 92 -3.94 -9.70 -28.97
N PRO A 93 -3.63 -10.14 -27.73
CA PRO A 93 -3.41 -9.21 -26.64
C PRO A 93 -2.40 -8.17 -27.13
N ASP A 94 -2.66 -6.88 -26.89
CA ASP A 94 -1.75 -5.78 -27.20
C ASP A 94 -0.33 -6.31 -27.01
N LYS A 95 0.40 -6.53 -28.11
CA LYS A 95 1.75 -7.13 -28.09
C LYS A 95 2.62 -6.16 -27.33
N ARG A 96 2.61 -6.26 -26.00
CA ARG A 96 3.55 -5.55 -25.15
C ARG A 96 4.89 -6.11 -25.58
N SER A 97 5.69 -5.26 -26.23
CA SER A 97 7.03 -5.56 -26.72
C SER A 97 8.03 -5.93 -25.61
N ASN A 98 7.58 -6.04 -24.36
CA ASN A 98 8.40 -6.44 -23.24
C ASN A 98 8.52 -7.97 -23.17
N ASN A 99 9.66 -8.49 -23.64
CA ASN A 99 10.15 -9.83 -23.32
C ASN A 99 10.71 -9.88 -21.89
N ASP A 100 9.92 -9.44 -20.92
CA ASP A 100 10.30 -9.51 -19.51
C ASP A 100 10.55 -10.97 -19.13
N ILE A 101 11.65 -11.21 -18.40
CA ILE A 101 12.04 -12.53 -17.92
C ILE A 101 11.52 -12.68 -16.49
N ILE A 102 10.95 -13.84 -16.18
CA ILE A 102 10.40 -14.18 -14.86
C ILE A 102 11.07 -15.45 -14.32
N ALA A 103 11.19 -15.58 -13.00
CA ALA A 103 11.76 -16.77 -12.36
C ALA A 103 10.76 -17.94 -12.32
N TRP A 104 11.25 -19.18 -12.23
CA TRP A 104 10.36 -20.34 -12.04
C TRP A 104 9.89 -20.45 -10.59
N ALA A 105 10.81 -20.22 -9.65
CA ALA A 105 10.57 -20.18 -8.22
C ALA A 105 11.57 -19.23 -7.54
N SER A 106 11.23 -18.76 -6.34
CA SER A 106 12.17 -18.05 -5.46
C SER A 106 12.03 -18.50 -4.01
N MET A 107 13.07 -18.24 -3.23
CA MET A 107 13.06 -18.45 -1.78
C MET A 107 14.12 -17.60 -1.07
N GLN A 108 14.02 -17.49 0.25
CA GLN A 108 14.98 -16.75 1.06
C GLN A 108 15.77 -17.63 2.03
N PHE A 109 17.00 -17.19 2.25
CA PHE A 109 17.90 -17.69 3.27
C PHE A 109 18.36 -16.52 4.14
N THR A 110 18.57 -16.78 5.43
CA THR A 110 19.29 -15.85 6.30
C THR A 110 20.70 -15.59 5.78
N ALA A 111 21.36 -14.51 6.25
CA ALA A 111 22.76 -14.24 5.93
C ALA A 111 23.72 -15.41 6.31
N ASN A 112 23.28 -16.31 7.19
CA ASN A 112 24.00 -17.51 7.60
C ASN A 112 23.58 -18.75 6.79
N GLY A 113 22.88 -18.61 5.67
CA GLY A 113 22.51 -19.73 4.79
C GLY A 113 21.37 -20.63 5.27
N LYS A 114 20.81 -20.39 6.46
CA LYS A 114 19.62 -21.11 6.92
C LYS A 114 18.39 -20.65 6.11
N TYR A 115 17.63 -21.61 5.60
CA TYR A 115 16.35 -21.36 4.94
C TYR A 115 15.38 -20.59 5.86
N ILE A 116 14.59 -19.69 5.28
CA ILE A 116 13.54 -18.95 5.98
C ILE A 116 12.19 -19.61 5.68
N ASP A 117 11.55 -20.14 6.71
CA ASP A 117 10.27 -20.84 6.59
C ASP A 117 9.19 -19.93 5.98
N ASN A 118 8.38 -20.50 5.08
CA ASN A 118 7.33 -19.85 4.29
C ASN A 118 7.84 -18.79 3.31
N SER A 119 9.13 -18.82 2.95
CA SER A 119 9.68 -17.92 1.94
C SER A 119 9.60 -18.48 0.52
N PHE A 120 9.22 -19.75 0.33
CA PHE A 120 9.12 -20.29 -1.01
C PHE A 120 7.98 -19.64 -1.80
N SER A 121 8.28 -19.24 -3.04
CA SER A 121 7.28 -18.76 -3.99
C SER A 121 7.45 -19.48 -5.32
N LEU A 122 6.35 -19.99 -5.84
CA LEU A 122 6.27 -20.57 -7.17
C LEU A 122 5.81 -19.52 -8.19
N SER A 123 6.19 -19.67 -9.46
CA SER A 123 5.62 -18.87 -10.54
C SER A 123 4.13 -19.20 -10.73
N PRO A 124 3.21 -18.23 -10.54
CA PRO A 124 1.79 -18.47 -10.79
C PRO A 124 1.49 -18.74 -12.26
N LEU A 125 2.29 -18.22 -13.20
CA LEU A 125 2.13 -18.47 -14.63
C LEU A 125 2.52 -19.91 -15.02
N LEU A 126 3.63 -20.42 -14.48
CA LEU A 126 4.03 -21.82 -14.72
C LEU A 126 3.05 -22.80 -14.07
N TRP A 127 2.62 -22.50 -12.84
CA TRP A 127 1.55 -23.27 -12.20
C TRP A 127 0.26 -23.25 -13.03
N ALA A 128 -0.12 -22.09 -13.57
CA ALA A 128 -1.33 -21.98 -14.38
C ALA A 128 -1.25 -22.83 -15.65
N ILE A 129 -0.10 -22.90 -16.32
CA ILE A 129 0.11 -23.76 -17.48
C ILE A 129 -0.09 -25.24 -17.10
N ASP A 130 0.58 -25.70 -16.04
CA ASP A 130 0.46 -27.07 -15.54
C ASP A 130 -0.98 -27.41 -15.11
N SER A 131 -1.62 -26.52 -14.36
CA SER A 131 -2.99 -26.71 -13.87
C SER A 131 -4.01 -26.71 -15.00
N LEU A 132 -3.83 -25.86 -16.03
CA LEU A 132 -4.69 -25.87 -17.22
C LEU A 132 -4.50 -27.11 -18.07
N ALA A 133 -3.26 -27.59 -18.21
CA ALA A 133 -2.95 -28.80 -18.98
C ALA A 133 -3.58 -30.05 -18.35
N ASN A 134 -3.56 -30.15 -17.02
CA ASN A 134 -3.99 -31.35 -16.30
C ASN A 134 -5.46 -31.34 -15.86
N ASP A 135 -5.97 -30.21 -15.34
CA ASP A 135 -7.26 -30.14 -14.62
C ASP A 135 -8.18 -29.02 -15.16
N ARG A 136 -7.70 -28.20 -16.11
CA ARG A 136 -8.43 -27.03 -16.66
C ARG A 136 -9.02 -26.11 -15.58
N SER A 137 -8.38 -26.04 -14.42
CA SER A 137 -8.86 -25.31 -13.25
C SER A 137 -7.77 -24.36 -12.76
N LEU A 138 -8.13 -23.10 -12.47
CA LEU A 138 -7.23 -22.08 -11.92
C LEU A 138 -7.68 -21.65 -10.52
N ALA A 139 -8.13 -22.62 -9.71
CA ALA A 139 -8.59 -22.35 -8.36
C ALA A 139 -7.43 -21.93 -7.44
N TYR A 140 -7.62 -20.82 -6.71
CA TYR A 140 -6.59 -20.26 -5.83
C TYR A 140 -6.13 -21.21 -4.73
N ASP A 141 -7.06 -21.92 -4.10
CA ASP A 141 -6.73 -22.91 -3.07
C ASP A 141 -5.84 -24.04 -3.59
N LYS A 142 -5.93 -24.38 -4.89
CA LYS A 142 -5.04 -25.37 -5.50
C LYS A 142 -3.64 -24.81 -5.70
N TYR A 143 -3.51 -23.53 -6.08
CA TYR A 143 -2.20 -22.86 -6.14
C TYR A 143 -1.55 -22.82 -4.77
N MET A 144 -2.28 -22.34 -3.74
CA MET A 144 -1.76 -22.24 -2.38
C MET A 144 -1.37 -23.60 -1.82
N LYS A 145 -2.19 -24.63 -2.03
CA LYS A 145 -1.83 -26.00 -1.66
C LYS A 145 -0.54 -26.45 -2.35
N CYS A 146 -0.39 -26.18 -3.65
CA CYS A 146 0.82 -26.55 -4.37
C CYS A 146 2.07 -25.83 -3.83
N VAL A 147 1.95 -24.56 -3.46
CA VAL A 147 3.03 -23.81 -2.80
C VAL A 147 3.37 -24.44 -1.45
N SER A 148 2.36 -24.79 -0.64
CA SER A 148 2.56 -25.47 0.64
C SER A 148 3.22 -26.84 0.50
N ASP A 149 2.85 -27.64 -0.51
CA ASP A 149 3.48 -28.95 -0.75
C ASP A 149 4.97 -28.81 -1.10
N TRP A 150 5.33 -27.77 -1.86
CA TRP A 150 6.72 -27.43 -2.14
C TRP A 150 7.46 -26.92 -0.91
N GLU A 151 6.83 -26.05 -0.13
CA GLU A 151 7.36 -25.53 1.14
C GLU A 151 7.73 -26.68 2.09
N ILE A 152 6.84 -27.67 2.27
CA ILE A 152 7.12 -28.87 3.09
C ILE A 152 8.35 -29.62 2.56
N THR A 153 8.44 -29.80 1.24
CA THR A 153 9.58 -30.49 0.60
C THR A 153 10.90 -29.75 0.86
N ILE A 154 10.87 -28.41 0.81
CA ILE A 154 12.03 -27.53 1.01
C ILE A 154 12.45 -27.52 2.47
N GLN A 155 11.51 -27.43 3.41
CA GLN A 155 11.81 -27.48 4.85
C GLN A 155 12.45 -28.81 5.29
N GLN A 156 12.15 -29.90 4.58
CA GLN A 156 12.79 -31.21 4.80
C GLN A 156 14.18 -31.32 4.12
N THR A 157 14.55 -30.36 3.28
CA THR A 157 15.82 -30.35 2.54
C THR A 157 16.86 -29.51 3.29
N THR A 158 18.02 -30.10 3.60
CA THR A 158 19.12 -29.36 4.21
C THR A 158 19.91 -28.62 3.12
N PHE A 159 19.78 -27.29 3.05
CA PHE A 159 20.51 -26.45 2.09
C PHE A 159 21.88 -25.97 2.57
N SER A 160 22.14 -26.03 3.87
CA SER A 160 23.43 -25.63 4.43
C SER A 160 23.86 -26.49 5.59
N SER A 161 25.16 -26.69 5.77
CA SER A 161 25.74 -27.26 6.99
C SER A 161 26.66 -26.27 7.68
N THR A 162 26.76 -26.38 9.00
CA THR A 162 27.67 -25.59 9.82
C THR A 162 28.79 -26.48 10.36
N THR A 163 30.03 -26.12 10.07
CA THR A 163 31.24 -26.81 10.54
C THR A 163 32.06 -25.84 11.37
N THR A 164 32.41 -26.20 12.59
CA THR A 164 33.27 -25.39 13.45
C THR A 164 34.71 -25.87 13.36
N ASN A 165 35.60 -25.00 12.90
CA ASN A 165 37.04 -25.23 12.91
C ASN A 165 37.68 -24.27 13.92
N THR A 166 38.51 -24.79 14.81
CA THR A 166 39.41 -23.95 15.61
C THR A 166 40.66 -23.64 14.80
N ASP A 167 40.98 -22.35 14.64
CA ASP A 167 42.26 -21.95 14.06
C ASP A 167 43.43 -22.26 15.03
N ASN A 168 44.66 -22.10 14.53
CA ASN A 168 45.88 -22.38 15.31
C ASN A 168 46.03 -21.46 16.54
N ASP A 169 45.24 -20.38 16.64
CA ASP A 169 45.23 -19.41 17.74
C ASP A 169 44.07 -19.66 18.73
N GLY A 170 43.27 -20.73 18.53
CA GLY A 170 42.17 -21.13 19.41
C GLY A 170 40.83 -20.43 19.14
N ASN A 171 40.69 -19.64 18.08
CA ASN A 171 39.41 -19.03 17.70
C ASN A 171 38.53 -20.03 16.96
N ILE A 172 37.27 -20.13 17.37
CA ILE A 172 36.26 -20.94 16.69
C ILE A 172 35.79 -20.20 15.43
N GLN A 173 36.20 -20.65 14.26
CA GLN A 173 35.62 -20.25 12.97
C GLN A 173 34.45 -21.17 12.63
N THR A 174 33.28 -20.56 12.47
CA THR A 174 32.08 -21.26 11.98
C THR A 174 32.02 -21.13 10.47
N ILE A 175 32.25 -22.22 9.75
CA ILE A 175 32.11 -22.31 8.30
C ILE A 175 30.69 -22.78 8.00
N VAL A 176 29.94 -22.01 7.24
CA VAL A 176 28.66 -22.47 6.69
C VAL A 176 28.87 -22.78 5.21
N SER A 177 28.47 -23.98 4.80
CA SER A 177 28.58 -24.45 3.41
C SER A 177 27.19 -24.56 2.81
N PHE A 178 26.95 -23.96 1.65
CA PHE A 178 25.70 -24.02 0.91
C PHE A 178 25.73 -25.15 -0.13
N PHE A 179 24.77 -26.07 -0.08
CA PHE A 179 24.77 -27.28 -0.91
C PHE A 179 24.19 -27.01 -2.31
N GLN A 180 25.07 -26.67 -3.26
CA GLN A 180 24.71 -26.44 -4.67
C GLN A 180 23.96 -27.62 -5.31
N ASN A 181 24.29 -28.85 -4.90
CA ASN A 181 23.61 -30.07 -5.38
C ASN A 181 22.12 -30.10 -5.03
N GLU A 182 21.72 -29.59 -3.87
CA GLU A 182 20.31 -29.57 -3.47
C GLU A 182 19.52 -28.52 -4.27
N ILE A 183 20.13 -27.37 -4.59
CA ILE A 183 19.53 -26.39 -5.51
C ILE A 183 19.32 -27.03 -6.88
N TYR A 184 20.32 -27.71 -7.42
CA TYR A 184 20.23 -28.36 -8.73
C TYR A 184 19.15 -29.44 -8.74
N ARG A 185 19.06 -30.27 -7.69
CA ARG A 185 17.97 -31.26 -7.56
C ARG A 185 16.60 -30.61 -7.53
N LEU A 186 16.45 -29.51 -6.79
CA LEU A 186 15.20 -28.76 -6.73
C LEU A 186 14.84 -28.17 -8.11
N GLN A 187 15.83 -27.57 -8.77
CA GLN A 187 15.68 -27.02 -10.12
C GLN A 187 15.23 -28.08 -11.13
N GLN A 188 15.84 -29.28 -11.11
CA GLN A 188 15.45 -30.39 -11.98
C GLN A 188 14.01 -30.82 -11.71
N LYS A 189 13.60 -30.97 -10.44
CA LYS A 189 12.21 -31.30 -10.11
C LYS A 189 11.22 -30.23 -10.60
N LEU A 190 11.57 -28.95 -10.51
CA LEU A 190 10.74 -27.85 -11.02
C LEU A 190 10.65 -27.89 -12.55
N TYR A 191 11.78 -28.12 -13.23
CA TYR A 191 11.85 -28.24 -14.69
C TYR A 191 11.00 -29.40 -15.20
N ASP A 192 11.18 -30.60 -14.62
CA ASP A 192 10.45 -31.80 -15.01
C ASP A 192 8.95 -31.64 -14.85
N ARG A 193 8.51 -30.94 -13.79
CA ARG A 193 7.09 -30.74 -13.50
C ARG A 193 6.45 -29.65 -14.37
N TYR A 194 7.08 -28.49 -14.48
CA TYR A 194 6.42 -27.29 -15.02
C TYR A 194 6.88 -26.86 -16.41
N LEU A 195 8.06 -27.30 -16.87
CA LEU A 195 8.68 -26.75 -18.08
C LEU A 195 8.84 -27.77 -19.19
N LYS A 196 9.26 -29.00 -18.86
CA LYS A 196 9.63 -30.05 -19.81
C LYS A 196 8.60 -30.29 -20.92
N ASP A 197 7.32 -30.40 -20.55
CA ASP A 197 6.23 -30.66 -21.49
C ASP A 197 5.49 -29.37 -21.91
N ALA A 198 5.80 -28.24 -21.24
CA ALA A 198 5.19 -26.96 -21.50
C ALA A 198 5.85 -26.21 -22.66
N PHE A 199 7.18 -26.34 -22.82
CA PHE A 199 7.97 -25.58 -23.78
C PHE A 199 8.82 -26.47 -24.68
N ALA A 200 8.44 -26.57 -25.97
CA ALA A 200 9.21 -27.32 -26.95
C ALA A 200 10.64 -26.75 -27.12
N ASN A 201 11.64 -27.64 -27.13
CA ASN A 201 13.06 -27.30 -27.31
C ASN A 201 13.60 -26.24 -26.34
N ASN A 202 12.99 -26.05 -25.16
CA ASN A 202 13.38 -25.05 -24.17
C ASN A 202 13.47 -23.61 -24.71
N VAL A 203 12.66 -23.28 -25.73
CA VAL A 203 12.67 -21.93 -26.31
C VAL A 203 12.22 -20.89 -25.28
N GLY A 204 13.13 -19.99 -24.92
CA GLY A 204 12.88 -18.93 -23.95
C GLY A 204 12.92 -19.37 -22.50
N VAL A 205 13.53 -20.53 -22.20
CA VAL A 205 13.73 -21.09 -20.87
C VAL A 205 15.24 -21.17 -20.59
N GLU A 206 15.68 -20.68 -19.43
CA GLU A 206 17.08 -20.77 -18.98
C GLU A 206 17.17 -21.39 -17.58
N ASP A 207 18.11 -22.30 -17.36
CA ASP A 207 18.38 -22.95 -16.07
C ASP A 207 19.35 -22.15 -15.19
N SER A 208 19.55 -20.86 -15.46
CA SER A 208 20.40 -20.00 -14.62
C SER A 208 19.71 -19.68 -13.29
N CYS A 209 20.44 -19.87 -12.17
CA CYS A 209 20.01 -19.36 -10.87
C CYS A 209 20.58 -17.96 -10.64
N ILE A 210 19.81 -17.10 -9.99
CA ILE A 210 20.21 -15.73 -9.63
C ILE A 210 20.10 -15.57 -8.12
N ILE A 211 21.07 -14.90 -7.52
CA ILE A 211 21.04 -14.56 -6.10
C ILE A 211 21.02 -13.06 -5.94
N SER A 212 20.17 -12.55 -5.05
CA SER A 212 20.08 -11.14 -4.70
C SER A 212 20.15 -10.93 -3.19
N TYR A 213 20.96 -9.99 -2.73
CA TYR A 213 21.08 -9.61 -1.32
C TYR A 213 21.58 -8.16 -1.18
N LYS A 214 21.38 -7.56 -0.01
CA LYS A 214 21.86 -6.22 0.32
C LYS A 214 22.99 -6.30 1.34
N ILE A 215 24.00 -5.45 1.20
CA ILE A 215 25.07 -5.25 2.20
C ILE A 215 25.09 -3.79 2.64
N ALA A 216 25.38 -3.55 3.92
CA ALA A 216 25.35 -2.22 4.52
C ALA A 216 26.29 -2.11 5.72
N ASN A 217 26.45 -0.90 6.25
CA ASN A 217 26.97 -0.71 7.59
C ASN A 217 25.84 -0.91 8.61
N ALA A 218 26.04 -1.77 9.61
CA ALA A 218 25.02 -2.17 10.58
C ALA A 218 24.39 -0.98 11.32
N SER A 219 25.17 0.07 11.60
CA SER A 219 24.70 1.30 12.26
C SER A 219 23.78 2.17 11.40
N GLN A 220 23.68 1.90 10.09
CA GLN A 220 22.94 2.71 9.12
C GLN A 220 21.82 1.92 8.43
N TYR A 221 21.66 0.64 8.76
CA TYR A 221 20.66 -0.23 8.14
C TYR A 221 19.42 -0.35 9.02
N VAL A 222 18.28 0.05 8.47
CA VAL A 222 16.96 -0.28 9.01
C VAL A 222 16.50 -1.55 8.30
N SER A 223 16.23 -2.60 9.06
CA SER A 223 15.72 -3.87 8.53
C SER A 223 14.34 -3.65 7.91
N GLU A 224 14.31 -3.69 6.58
CA GLU A 224 13.09 -3.87 5.80
C GLU A 224 13.31 -5.13 4.94
N ASP A 225 12.62 -6.22 5.28
CA ASP A 225 12.55 -7.39 4.40
C ASP A 225 11.49 -7.10 3.34
N ASP A 226 11.94 -6.71 2.16
CA ASP A 226 11.09 -6.30 1.04
C ASP A 226 10.69 -7.49 0.14
N TYR A 227 10.90 -8.72 0.61
CA TYR A 227 10.58 -9.90 -0.19
C TYR A 227 9.10 -10.24 -0.12
N HIS A 228 8.47 -10.23 -1.27
CA HIS A 228 7.04 -10.53 -1.43
C HIS A 228 6.80 -11.83 -2.23
N GLY A 229 7.85 -12.61 -2.49
CA GLY A 229 7.79 -13.75 -3.41
C GLY A 229 7.74 -13.31 -4.88
N LEU A 230 7.34 -14.24 -5.74
CA LEU A 230 7.16 -14.01 -7.18
C LEU A 230 5.76 -13.49 -7.52
N SER A 231 4.75 -13.89 -6.75
CA SER A 231 3.36 -13.50 -6.99
C SER A 231 3.08 -12.10 -6.43
N MET A 232 2.48 -11.24 -7.25
CA MET A 232 2.01 -9.92 -6.85
C MET A 232 0.59 -10.00 -6.27
N ASN A 233 0.39 -10.88 -5.29
CA ASN A 233 -0.91 -11.20 -4.71
C ASN A 233 -1.23 -10.29 -3.52
N PHE A 234 -1.32 -8.98 -3.73
CA PHE A 234 -1.65 -8.07 -2.63
C PHE A 234 -3.12 -8.16 -2.24
N PHE A 235 -3.99 -8.45 -3.20
CA PHE A 235 -5.44 -8.44 -2.99
C PHE A 235 -6.10 -9.80 -3.23
N ALA A 236 -5.34 -10.85 -3.56
CA ALA A 236 -5.92 -12.15 -3.91
C ALA A 236 -6.73 -12.72 -2.73
N ASP A 237 -6.12 -12.79 -1.54
CA ASP A 237 -6.79 -13.23 -0.31
C ASP A 237 -8.02 -12.37 0.02
N ASP A 238 -7.92 -11.04 -0.12
CA ASP A 238 -9.04 -10.12 0.15
C ASP A 238 -10.20 -10.35 -0.82
N ILE A 239 -9.91 -10.53 -2.11
CA ILE A 239 -10.93 -10.81 -3.13
C ILE A 239 -11.53 -12.20 -2.88
N ASP A 240 -10.74 -13.19 -2.48
CA ASP A 240 -11.26 -14.53 -2.16
C ASP A 240 -12.13 -14.53 -0.90
N MET A 241 -11.75 -13.75 0.13
CA MET A 241 -12.57 -13.49 1.30
C MET A 241 -13.94 -12.91 0.89
N LEU A 242 -13.96 -11.92 0.00
CA LEU A 242 -15.21 -11.34 -0.51
C LEU A 242 -16.04 -12.37 -1.28
N LYS A 243 -15.42 -13.20 -2.11
CA LYS A 243 -16.09 -14.29 -2.85
C LYS A 243 -16.74 -15.29 -1.90
N ARG A 244 -15.99 -15.84 -0.95
CA ARG A 244 -16.50 -16.79 0.06
C ARG A 244 -17.62 -16.18 0.92
N SER A 245 -17.49 -14.89 1.24
CA SER A 245 -18.53 -14.16 1.97
C SER A 245 -19.82 -14.01 1.16
N LEU A 246 -19.73 -13.81 -0.16
CA LEU A 246 -20.90 -13.77 -1.04
C LEU A 246 -21.56 -15.15 -1.16
N ASP A 247 -20.75 -16.21 -1.29
CA ASP A 247 -21.24 -17.59 -1.41
C ASP A 247 -22.00 -18.04 -0.16
N SER A 248 -21.48 -17.69 1.02
CA SER A 248 -22.10 -18.02 2.31
C SER A 248 -23.37 -17.23 2.65
N SER A 249 -23.80 -16.29 1.79
CA SER A 249 -24.98 -15.43 2.01
C SER A 249 -24.96 -14.72 3.37
N SER A 250 -23.79 -14.23 3.77
CA SER A 250 -23.56 -13.50 5.02
C SER A 250 -24.58 -12.37 5.23
N GLU A 251 -25.02 -12.15 6.48
CA GLU A 251 -25.91 -11.03 6.83
C GLU A 251 -25.33 -9.66 6.47
N PHE A 252 -23.99 -9.57 6.38
CA PHE A 252 -23.29 -8.38 5.90
C PHE A 252 -23.85 -7.86 4.57
N TRP A 253 -24.19 -8.75 3.63
CA TRP A 253 -24.67 -8.36 2.30
C TRP A 253 -26.10 -7.78 2.31
N LYS A 254 -26.83 -7.92 3.42
CA LYS A 254 -28.13 -7.28 3.63
C LYS A 254 -28.01 -5.86 4.17
N THR A 255 -26.84 -5.48 4.70
CA THR A 255 -26.56 -4.12 5.16
C THR A 255 -26.45 -3.14 3.99
N GLU A 256 -26.60 -1.84 4.25
CA GLU A 256 -26.44 -0.80 3.22
C GLU A 256 -25.02 -0.80 2.62
N MET A 257 -23.99 -1.07 3.43
CA MET A 257 -22.61 -1.21 2.96
C MET A 257 -22.46 -2.40 2.01
N GLY A 258 -23.01 -3.57 2.38
CA GLY A 258 -22.99 -4.76 1.53
C GLY A 258 -23.67 -4.53 0.19
N LYS A 259 -24.86 -3.90 0.19
CA LYS A 259 -25.59 -3.53 -1.03
C LYS A 259 -24.79 -2.55 -1.90
N ALA A 260 -24.17 -1.54 -1.30
CA ALA A 260 -23.35 -0.56 -2.00
C ALA A 260 -22.14 -1.21 -2.70
N ILE A 261 -21.44 -2.13 -2.02
CA ILE A 261 -20.31 -2.87 -2.59
C ILE A 261 -20.77 -3.74 -3.76
N VAL A 262 -21.86 -4.50 -3.60
CA VAL A 262 -22.41 -5.34 -4.69
C VAL A 262 -22.83 -4.48 -5.88
N SER A 263 -23.45 -3.31 -5.63
CA SER A 263 -23.80 -2.36 -6.68
C SER A 263 -22.56 -1.83 -7.40
N TYR A 264 -21.50 -1.47 -6.66
CA TYR A 264 -20.25 -0.99 -7.22
C TYR A 264 -19.55 -2.04 -8.10
N ILE A 265 -19.44 -3.28 -7.62
CA ILE A 265 -18.83 -4.38 -8.38
C ILE A 265 -19.60 -4.62 -9.68
N ASN A 266 -20.93 -4.56 -9.62
CA ASN A 266 -21.79 -4.74 -10.79
C ASN A 266 -21.90 -3.52 -11.70
N SER A 267 -21.34 -2.36 -11.32
CA SER A 267 -21.43 -1.11 -12.11
C SER A 267 -21.09 -1.26 -13.59
N PRO A 268 -20.11 -2.10 -14.02
CA PRO A 268 -19.84 -2.29 -15.44
C PRO A 268 -20.94 -3.06 -16.18
N THR A 269 -21.69 -3.92 -15.49
CA THR A 269 -22.79 -4.70 -16.09
C THR A 269 -24.07 -3.88 -16.27
N PHE A 270 -24.16 -2.74 -15.60
CA PHE A 270 -25.25 -1.79 -15.76
C PHE A 270 -24.95 -0.73 -16.84
N LEU A 271 -23.85 -0.84 -17.58
CA LEU A 271 -23.50 0.15 -18.62
C LEU A 271 -24.51 0.20 -19.78
N ASP A 272 -25.31 -0.85 -19.97
CA ASP A 272 -26.45 -0.85 -20.91
C ASP A 272 -27.70 -0.15 -20.33
N VAL A 273 -27.73 0.11 -19.02
CA VAL A 273 -28.86 0.74 -18.28
C VAL A 273 -28.51 2.17 -17.85
N VAL A 274 -27.24 2.47 -17.60
CA VAL A 274 -26.75 3.80 -17.20
C VAL A 274 -25.94 4.39 -18.36
N GLU A 275 -26.47 5.45 -18.95
CA GLU A 275 -25.92 6.11 -20.15
C GLU A 275 -24.46 6.57 -19.91
N ARG A 276 -23.49 5.75 -20.35
CA ARG A 276 -22.07 6.11 -20.33
C ARG A 276 -21.89 7.39 -21.13
N THR A 277 -21.58 8.48 -20.44
CA THR A 277 -21.40 9.76 -21.09
C THR A 277 -19.93 9.94 -21.50
N ASN A 278 -19.66 9.94 -22.80
CA ASN A 278 -18.32 10.21 -23.33
C ASN A 278 -18.11 11.73 -23.48
N LEU A 279 -17.28 12.30 -22.60
CA LEU A 279 -16.96 13.72 -22.57
C LEU A 279 -15.80 14.10 -23.54
N ALA A 280 -15.23 13.15 -24.28
CA ALA A 280 -14.15 13.44 -25.22
C ALA A 280 -14.68 14.16 -26.47
N PHE A 281 -13.94 15.15 -26.96
CA PHE A 281 -14.18 15.78 -28.26
C PHE A 281 -13.56 14.94 -29.38
N ASN A 282 -14.21 14.89 -30.55
CA ASN A 282 -13.72 14.28 -31.80
C ASN A 282 -13.56 12.75 -31.83
N LYS A 283 -14.42 11.98 -31.14
CA LYS A 283 -14.59 10.54 -31.38
C LYS A 283 -15.98 10.27 -31.94
N ALA A 284 -16.16 9.14 -32.63
CA ALA A 284 -17.50 8.64 -32.93
C ALA A 284 -18.28 8.54 -31.60
N ASN A 285 -19.51 9.09 -31.57
CA ASN A 285 -20.37 9.21 -30.38
C ASN A 285 -19.94 10.27 -29.32
N SER A 286 -19.20 11.30 -29.71
CA SER A 286 -18.96 12.48 -28.86
C SER A 286 -20.20 13.37 -28.74
N LEU A 287 -20.47 13.92 -27.55
CA LEU A 287 -21.52 14.93 -27.34
C LEU A 287 -21.22 16.21 -28.13
N SER A 288 -22.26 16.88 -28.62
CA SER A 288 -22.16 18.25 -29.10
C SER A 288 -21.78 19.20 -27.96
N LYS A 289 -21.25 20.38 -28.31
CA LYS A 289 -20.89 21.42 -27.32
C LYS A 289 -22.08 21.81 -26.43
N ASN A 290 -23.29 21.88 -27.00
CA ASN A 290 -24.51 22.23 -26.27
C ASN A 290 -24.94 21.10 -25.32
N GLU A 291 -24.89 19.84 -25.76
CA GLU A 291 -25.21 18.71 -24.89
C GLU A 291 -24.22 18.57 -23.75
N LEU A 292 -22.92 18.78 -24.01
CA LEU A 292 -21.89 18.79 -22.98
C LEU A 292 -22.18 19.91 -21.95
N TYR A 293 -22.51 21.10 -22.43
CA TYR A 293 -22.90 22.21 -21.55
C TYR A 293 -24.12 21.84 -20.71
N HIS A 294 -25.18 21.30 -21.31
CA HIS A 294 -26.37 20.88 -20.58
C HIS A 294 -26.09 19.80 -19.53
N LYS A 295 -25.17 18.86 -19.79
CA LYS A 295 -24.79 17.83 -18.82
C LYS A 295 -23.87 18.35 -17.70
N LEU A 296 -22.94 19.26 -18.00
CA LEU A 296 -21.96 19.75 -17.03
C LEU A 296 -22.40 20.99 -16.25
N PHE A 297 -23.26 21.82 -16.83
CA PHE A 297 -23.81 23.01 -16.17
C PHE A 297 -24.47 22.71 -14.81
N PRO A 298 -25.34 21.69 -14.64
CA PRO A 298 -25.89 21.37 -13.33
C PRO A 298 -24.83 20.89 -12.34
N ILE A 299 -23.69 20.34 -12.80
CA ILE A 299 -22.61 19.89 -11.91
C ILE A 299 -21.75 21.08 -11.48
N LEU A 300 -21.37 21.93 -12.43
CA LEU A 300 -20.45 23.06 -12.22
C LEU A 300 -21.16 24.37 -11.89
N ASN A 301 -22.47 24.33 -11.64
CA ASN A 301 -23.23 25.51 -11.24
C ASN A 301 -22.65 26.08 -9.93
N VAL A 302 -22.56 27.40 -9.82
CA VAL A 302 -22.03 28.07 -8.61
C VAL A 302 -22.81 27.70 -7.35
N ASN A 303 -24.12 27.43 -7.47
CA ASN A 303 -24.96 27.00 -6.35
C ASN A 303 -24.58 25.61 -5.80
N HIS A 304 -23.79 24.86 -6.57
CA HIS A 304 -23.36 23.51 -6.29
C HIS A 304 -21.85 23.42 -6.02
N ALA A 305 -21.16 24.56 -6.00
CA ALA A 305 -19.76 24.61 -5.62
C ALA A 305 -19.60 24.31 -4.12
N PRO A 306 -18.59 23.51 -3.72
CA PRO A 306 -18.25 23.35 -2.32
C PRO A 306 -18.02 24.71 -1.65
N GLN A 307 -18.51 24.88 -0.43
CA GLN A 307 -18.28 26.11 0.32
C GLN A 307 -16.84 26.23 0.82
N ALA A 308 -16.15 25.10 0.94
CA ALA A 308 -14.76 25.02 1.33
C ALA A 308 -13.85 25.02 0.11
N LYS A 309 -12.65 25.57 0.27
CA LYS A 309 -11.61 25.53 -0.74
C LYS A 309 -10.25 25.40 -0.09
N TRP A 310 -9.39 24.55 -0.63
CA TRP A 310 -8.03 24.43 -0.11
C TRP A 310 -7.28 25.76 -0.32
N PRO A 311 -6.55 26.28 0.68
CA PRO A 311 -5.84 27.57 0.58
C PRO A 311 -4.64 27.45 -0.36
N SER A 312 -4.90 27.54 -1.66
CA SER A 312 -3.90 27.57 -2.72
C SER A 312 -4.31 28.49 -3.86
N LYS A 313 -3.33 29.10 -4.54
CA LYS A 313 -3.59 29.80 -5.81
C LYS A 313 -4.04 28.86 -6.93
N TYR A 314 -3.71 27.57 -6.85
CA TYR A 314 -4.01 26.62 -7.91
C TYR A 314 -5.44 26.09 -7.74
N MET A 315 -6.26 26.30 -8.77
CA MET A 315 -7.60 25.72 -8.86
C MET A 315 -7.52 24.27 -9.32
N PRO A 316 -8.46 23.40 -8.89
CA PRO A 316 -8.65 22.10 -9.51
C PRO A 316 -8.83 22.24 -11.03
N ALA A 317 -8.21 21.33 -11.79
CA ALA A 317 -8.45 21.23 -13.22
C ALA A 317 -9.93 20.90 -13.48
N PHE A 318 -10.42 21.19 -14.69
CA PHE A 318 -11.83 21.04 -15.06
C PHE A 318 -12.46 19.71 -14.62
N MET A 319 -11.84 18.57 -14.96
CA MET A 319 -12.37 17.25 -14.59
C MET A 319 -12.22 16.93 -13.09
N GLN A 320 -11.25 17.54 -12.41
CA GLN A 320 -11.13 17.43 -10.95
C GLN A 320 -12.27 18.19 -10.28
N GLN A 321 -12.60 19.41 -10.75
CA GLN A 321 -13.71 20.18 -10.22
C GLN A 321 -15.06 19.48 -10.45
N VAL A 322 -15.25 18.88 -11.62
CA VAL A 322 -16.43 18.03 -11.89
C VAL A 322 -16.52 16.89 -10.87
N ALA A 323 -15.41 16.21 -10.59
CA ALA A 323 -15.38 15.12 -9.60
C ALA A 323 -15.65 15.61 -8.17
N VAL A 324 -15.07 16.74 -7.77
CA VAL A 324 -15.31 17.36 -6.46
C VAL A 324 -16.78 17.74 -6.31
N ASN A 325 -17.37 18.44 -7.29
CA ASN A 325 -18.78 18.82 -7.22
C ASN A 325 -19.71 17.60 -7.23
N LEU A 326 -19.43 16.56 -8.02
CA LEU A 326 -20.22 15.33 -7.98
C LEU A 326 -20.15 14.65 -6.61
N PHE A 327 -19.00 14.69 -5.95
CA PHE A 327 -18.88 14.17 -4.59
C PHE A 327 -19.70 15.01 -3.59
N THR A 328 -19.60 16.33 -3.64
CA THR A 328 -20.23 17.21 -2.65
C THR A 328 -21.74 17.41 -2.86
N VAL A 329 -22.19 17.58 -4.11
CA VAL A 329 -23.59 17.87 -4.45
C VAL A 329 -24.50 16.68 -4.21
N ASN A 330 -23.98 15.47 -4.40
CA ASN A 330 -24.76 14.26 -4.24
C ASN A 330 -25.09 13.96 -2.77
N ASN A 331 -24.65 14.75 -1.77
CA ASN A 331 -25.01 14.61 -0.35
C ASN A 331 -24.99 13.14 0.13
N ASN A 332 -23.95 12.38 -0.22
CA ASN A 332 -23.82 10.95 0.10
C ASN A 332 -24.94 10.03 -0.44
N GLN A 333 -25.75 10.45 -1.42
CA GLN A 333 -26.75 9.60 -2.08
C GLN A 333 -26.12 8.40 -2.80
N GLN A 334 -24.86 8.51 -3.22
CA GLN A 334 -24.05 7.39 -3.68
C GLN A 334 -23.02 7.05 -2.60
N SER A 335 -23.12 5.85 -2.05
CA SER A 335 -22.23 5.40 -0.96
C SER A 335 -20.79 5.14 -1.42
N ILE A 336 -20.56 4.96 -2.73
CA ILE A 336 -19.24 4.72 -3.32
C ILE A 336 -19.09 5.57 -4.57
N PHE A 337 -18.04 6.39 -4.60
CA PHE A 337 -17.67 7.22 -5.74
C PHE A 337 -16.23 6.90 -6.17
N SER A 338 -16.02 6.61 -7.46
CA SER A 338 -14.72 6.23 -7.98
C SER A 338 -14.24 7.22 -9.04
N VAL A 339 -13.00 7.66 -8.91
CA VAL A 339 -12.34 8.56 -9.85
C VAL A 339 -11.10 7.88 -10.39
N ASN A 340 -11.09 7.60 -11.68
CA ASN A 340 -9.90 7.08 -12.35
C ASN A 340 -9.10 8.25 -12.95
N GLY A 341 -7.85 8.41 -12.50
CA GLY A 341 -6.94 9.43 -12.98
C GLY A 341 -5.59 8.82 -13.34
N PRO A 342 -5.08 8.96 -14.58
CA PRO A 342 -3.72 8.58 -14.96
C PRO A 342 -2.63 9.17 -14.05
N PRO A 343 -1.37 8.69 -14.14
CA PRO A 343 -0.25 9.32 -13.44
C PRO A 343 -0.14 10.82 -13.78
N GLY A 344 0.10 11.66 -12.77
CA GLY A 344 0.26 13.11 -12.96
C GLY A 344 -1.04 13.93 -13.03
N THR A 345 -2.23 13.33 -12.96
CA THR A 345 -3.51 14.06 -13.06
C THR A 345 -3.99 14.71 -11.75
N GLY A 346 -3.09 15.01 -10.82
CA GLY A 346 -3.39 15.76 -9.59
C GLY A 346 -4.42 15.13 -8.63
N LYS A 347 -4.40 13.79 -8.46
CA LYS A 347 -5.28 13.09 -7.51
C LYS A 347 -5.19 13.65 -6.08
N THR A 348 -3.99 14.02 -5.64
CA THR A 348 -3.76 14.66 -4.34
C THR A 348 -4.43 16.04 -4.24
N THR A 349 -4.42 16.83 -5.32
CA THR A 349 -5.13 18.12 -5.37
C THR A 349 -6.62 17.93 -5.17
N MET A 350 -7.21 16.95 -5.84
CA MET A 350 -8.63 16.60 -5.64
C MET A 350 -8.90 16.16 -4.20
N LEU A 351 -8.03 15.33 -3.60
CA LEU A 351 -8.17 14.89 -2.21
C LEU A 351 -8.14 16.07 -1.22
N LYS A 352 -7.30 17.09 -1.45
CA LYS A 352 -7.26 18.29 -0.60
C LYS A 352 -8.60 19.03 -0.56
N GLU A 353 -9.30 19.13 -1.69
CA GLU A 353 -10.63 19.75 -1.76
C GLU A 353 -11.68 18.93 -1.00
N ILE A 354 -11.60 17.59 -1.05
CA ILE A 354 -12.49 16.71 -0.28
C ILE A 354 -12.22 16.85 1.23
N VAL A 355 -10.94 16.88 1.61
CA VAL A 355 -10.53 17.04 3.02
C VAL A 355 -11.06 18.35 3.59
N VAL A 356 -10.82 19.48 2.91
CA VAL A 356 -11.27 20.79 3.41
C VAL A 356 -12.79 20.91 3.42
N ASN A 357 -13.49 20.32 2.44
CA ASN A 357 -14.96 20.26 2.46
C ASN A 357 -15.47 19.56 3.72
N ASN A 358 -14.96 18.36 4.02
CA ASN A 358 -15.38 17.62 5.20
C ASN A 358 -15.01 18.35 6.51
N VAL A 359 -13.83 18.99 6.57
CA VAL A 359 -13.43 19.80 7.72
C VAL A 359 -14.43 20.94 7.97
N VAL A 360 -14.83 21.67 6.92
CA VAL A 360 -15.76 22.79 7.02
C VAL A 360 -17.18 22.32 7.37
N GLU A 361 -17.69 21.27 6.73
CA GLU A 361 -19.02 20.74 7.05
C GLU A 361 -19.07 20.21 8.49
N ARG A 362 -18.01 19.53 8.95
CA ARG A 362 -17.89 19.11 10.35
C ARG A 362 -17.85 20.30 11.31
N ALA A 363 -17.11 21.36 10.96
CA ALA A 363 -17.01 22.56 11.77
C ALA A 363 -18.35 23.28 11.92
N LYS A 364 -19.18 23.34 10.86
CA LYS A 364 -20.53 23.93 10.93
C LYS A 364 -21.41 23.22 11.95
N LEU A 365 -21.43 21.88 11.94
CA LEU A 365 -22.20 21.10 12.90
C LEU A 365 -21.70 21.26 14.33
N LEU A 366 -20.38 21.35 14.52
CA LEU A 366 -19.79 21.59 15.84
C LEU A 366 -20.09 23.02 16.35
N ALA A 367 -20.16 24.00 15.45
CA ALA A 367 -20.45 25.39 15.80
C ALA A 367 -21.91 25.63 16.24
N GLU A 368 -22.82 24.67 16.01
CA GLU A 368 -24.19 24.73 16.54
C GLU A 368 -24.24 24.61 18.07
N TYR A 369 -23.18 24.06 18.70
CA TYR A 369 -23.07 23.94 20.14
C TYR A 369 -22.46 25.20 20.75
N GLN A 370 -23.24 25.88 21.61
CA GLN A 370 -22.73 27.05 22.34
C GLN A 370 -21.60 26.71 23.32
N ASN A 371 -21.64 25.52 23.92
CA ASN A 371 -20.57 24.99 24.74
C ASN A 371 -20.03 23.71 24.06
N PRO A 372 -18.74 23.64 23.71
CA PRO A 372 -18.14 22.48 23.05
C PRO A 372 -18.36 21.15 23.78
N ASP A 373 -18.35 21.15 25.12
CA ASP A 373 -18.54 19.93 25.92
C ASP A 373 -19.93 19.31 25.70
N ASN A 374 -20.92 20.13 25.33
CA ASN A 374 -22.26 19.65 25.04
C ASN A 374 -22.31 18.77 23.78
N ALA A 375 -21.30 18.81 22.90
CA ALA A 375 -21.24 17.96 21.72
C ALA A 375 -20.99 16.48 22.04
N PHE A 376 -20.55 16.17 23.27
CA PHE A 376 -20.11 14.83 23.65
C PHE A 376 -21.07 14.13 24.62
N ASP A 377 -21.22 12.83 24.44
CA ASP A 377 -21.82 11.89 25.38
C ASP A 377 -20.76 10.92 25.89
N VAL A 378 -20.95 10.45 27.12
CA VAL A 378 -20.08 9.45 27.73
C VAL A 378 -20.68 8.05 27.54
N ARG A 379 -19.87 7.10 27.06
CA ARG A 379 -20.25 5.70 26.82
C ARG A 379 -19.32 4.75 27.57
N ASN A 380 -19.84 3.59 27.98
CA ASN A 380 -19.05 2.55 28.62
C ASN A 380 -18.74 1.42 27.63
N PHE A 381 -17.55 0.83 27.74
CA PHE A 381 -17.22 -0.36 26.97
C PHE A 381 -18.10 -1.52 27.42
N SER A 382 -18.82 -2.14 26.48
CA SER A 382 -19.74 -3.25 26.75
C SER A 382 -19.10 -4.64 26.56
N HIS A 383 -17.97 -4.72 25.85
CA HIS A 383 -17.31 -5.98 25.43
C HIS A 383 -15.77 -5.82 25.42
N GLY A 384 -15.04 -6.90 25.68
CA GLY A 384 -13.57 -6.98 25.61
C GLY A 384 -12.99 -7.97 26.63
N GLN A 385 -11.96 -8.75 26.28
CA GLN A 385 -11.33 -9.69 27.23
C GLN A 385 -10.69 -8.90 28.38
N ILE A 386 -11.26 -9.07 29.58
CA ILE A 386 -10.88 -8.35 30.79
C ILE A 386 -9.55 -8.89 31.36
N ASP A 387 -9.21 -10.17 31.16
CA ASP A 387 -8.12 -10.84 31.91
C ASP A 387 -6.88 -11.27 31.08
N GLY A 388 -6.65 -10.69 29.90
CA GLY A 388 -5.42 -10.93 29.11
C GLY A 388 -4.26 -9.97 29.47
N LYS A 389 -3.00 -10.38 29.23
CA LYS A 389 -1.80 -9.48 29.31
C LYS A 389 -1.93 -8.21 28.44
N ASN A 390 -2.79 -8.25 27.42
CA ASN A 390 -3.15 -7.14 26.53
C ASN A 390 -4.66 -6.77 26.63
N GLY A 391 -5.35 -7.19 27.69
CA GLY A 391 -6.78 -6.95 27.87
C GLY A 391 -7.10 -5.50 28.23
N TYR A 392 -8.30 -5.04 27.86
CA TYR A 392 -8.78 -3.67 28.06
C TYR A 392 -8.80 -3.20 29.53
N LYS A 393 -8.72 -4.12 30.51
CA LYS A 393 -8.61 -3.82 31.95
C LYS A 393 -7.39 -2.94 32.28
N LYS A 394 -6.29 -3.08 31.52
CA LYS A 394 -5.08 -2.25 31.70
C LYS A 394 -5.29 -0.78 31.29
N TYR A 395 -6.22 -0.51 30.37
CA TYR A 395 -6.61 0.84 29.96
C TYR A 395 -7.76 1.40 30.81
N TYR A 396 -8.65 0.53 31.32
CA TYR A 396 -9.78 0.89 32.18
C TYR A 396 -9.37 1.69 33.44
N GLN A 397 -8.23 1.35 34.03
CA GLN A 397 -7.67 2.06 35.20
C GLN A 397 -7.27 3.52 34.91
N TYR A 398 -7.07 3.89 33.64
CA TYR A 398 -6.75 5.26 33.21
C TYR A 398 -7.95 6.04 32.64
N VAL A 399 -9.08 5.38 32.42
CA VAL A 399 -10.30 5.98 31.86
C VAL A 399 -11.45 5.77 32.86
N GLN A 400 -11.31 6.37 34.04
CA GLN A 400 -12.39 6.40 35.02
C GLN A 400 -13.49 7.32 34.49
N GLY A 401 -14.48 6.76 33.80
CA GLY A 401 -15.62 7.52 33.28
C GLY A 401 -16.23 6.98 31.99
N GLY A 402 -15.56 6.14 31.23
CA GLY A 402 -16.00 5.72 29.88
C GLY A 402 -15.32 6.51 28.77
N TYR A 403 -15.74 6.33 27.51
CA TYR A 403 -15.22 7.03 26.33
C TYR A 403 -16.24 8.02 25.78
N PHE A 404 -15.76 9.12 25.18
CA PHE A 404 -16.62 10.14 24.59
C PHE A 404 -17.04 9.76 23.17
N VAL A 405 -18.30 10.02 22.85
CA VAL A 405 -18.86 9.93 21.50
C VAL A 405 -19.56 11.24 21.15
N LEU A 406 -19.65 11.57 19.87
CA LEU A 406 -20.40 12.74 19.42
C LEU A 406 -21.91 12.44 19.49
N LYS A 407 -22.68 13.36 20.09
CA LYS A 407 -24.14 13.24 20.22
C LYS A 407 -24.84 13.23 18.86
N ASN A 408 -24.43 14.15 17.99
CA ASN A 408 -24.94 14.24 16.63
C ASN A 408 -24.10 13.32 15.72
N ASP A 409 -24.68 12.18 15.36
CA ASP A 409 -24.00 11.18 14.52
C ASP A 409 -23.64 11.71 13.13
N LYS A 410 -24.34 12.74 12.62
CA LYS A 410 -23.98 13.40 11.34
C LYS A 410 -22.58 14.00 11.36
N ILE A 411 -22.03 14.32 12.53
CA ILE A 411 -20.64 14.81 12.65
C ILE A 411 -19.67 13.69 12.24
N ASN A 412 -20.01 12.42 12.48
CA ASN A 412 -19.20 11.26 12.10
C ASN A 412 -19.20 11.01 10.59
N ASP A 413 -20.20 11.49 9.84
CA ASP A 413 -20.25 11.40 8.36
C ASP A 413 -19.10 12.16 7.68
N TYR A 414 -18.48 13.09 8.38
CA TYR A 414 -17.35 13.89 7.90
C TYR A 414 -15.99 13.40 8.42
N GLY A 415 -15.95 12.23 9.05
CA GLY A 415 -14.70 11.51 9.33
C GLY A 415 -13.98 11.13 8.04
N ILE A 416 -12.65 11.15 8.06
CA ILE A 416 -11.83 10.80 6.88
C ILE A 416 -10.83 9.73 7.27
N VAL A 417 -10.85 8.62 6.53
CA VAL A 417 -9.81 7.60 6.58
C VAL A 417 -9.18 7.54 5.19
N VAL A 418 -7.88 7.79 5.12
CA VAL A 418 -7.11 7.67 3.88
C VAL A 418 -6.28 6.39 3.95
N ALA A 419 -6.48 5.49 2.99
CA ALA A 419 -5.74 4.25 2.86
C ALA A 419 -5.10 4.13 1.48
N SER A 420 -3.95 3.47 1.41
CA SER A 420 -3.26 3.17 0.15
C SER A 420 -2.43 1.90 0.33
N CYS A 421 -2.31 1.10 -0.74
CA CYS A 421 -1.37 -0.03 -0.79
C CYS A 421 0.10 0.42 -0.89
N ASN A 422 0.34 1.73 -1.01
CA ASN A 422 1.68 2.31 -0.98
C ASN A 422 1.85 3.18 0.27
N ASN A 423 2.59 2.68 1.26
CA ASN A 423 2.89 3.40 2.51
C ASN A 423 3.50 4.78 2.27
N ALA A 424 4.39 4.91 1.28
CA ALA A 424 4.99 6.20 0.94
C ALA A 424 3.95 7.21 0.45
N ALA A 425 2.89 6.75 -0.23
CA ALA A 425 1.81 7.64 -0.65
C ALA A 425 1.02 8.18 0.55
N VAL A 426 0.70 7.33 1.54
CA VAL A 426 0.02 7.75 2.78
C VAL A 426 0.89 8.72 3.58
N GLU A 427 2.19 8.43 3.71
CA GLU A 427 3.13 9.30 4.40
C GLU A 427 3.27 10.65 3.72
N ASN A 428 3.37 10.67 2.38
CA ASN A 428 3.48 11.92 1.62
C ASN A 428 2.23 12.78 1.82
N ILE A 429 1.03 12.22 1.71
CA ILE A 429 -0.23 12.95 1.95
C ILE A 429 -0.27 13.49 3.38
N SER A 430 0.08 12.66 4.38
CA SER A 430 0.04 13.05 5.79
C SER A 430 1.01 14.18 6.13
N LYS A 431 2.17 14.23 5.46
CA LYS A 431 3.19 15.29 5.62
C LYS A 431 2.87 16.55 4.83
N GLU A 432 2.19 16.43 3.70
CA GLU A 432 1.88 17.56 2.80
C GLU A 432 0.74 18.44 3.33
N LEU A 433 -0.31 17.84 3.90
CA LEU A 433 -1.48 18.58 4.42
C LEU A 433 -1.13 19.66 5.48
N PRO A 434 -0.34 19.38 6.52
CA PRO A 434 -0.02 20.35 7.56
C PRO A 434 1.08 21.37 7.19
N ARG A 435 1.71 21.27 6.01
CA ARG A 435 2.92 22.04 5.68
C ARG A 435 2.62 23.49 5.32
N ALA A 436 3.00 24.43 6.20
CA ALA A 436 2.69 25.86 6.05
C ALA A 436 3.34 26.47 4.81
N LYS A 437 4.60 26.10 4.53
CA LYS A 437 5.38 26.61 3.41
C LYS A 437 4.65 26.48 2.07
N ASP A 438 3.95 25.37 1.84
CA ASP A 438 3.31 25.09 0.55
C ASP A 438 2.07 25.99 0.34
N ILE A 439 1.39 26.37 1.41
CA ILE A 439 0.30 27.35 1.39
C ILE A 439 0.87 28.76 1.24
N ILE A 440 1.80 29.14 2.11
CA ILE A 440 2.39 30.48 2.18
C ILE A 440 3.08 30.88 0.86
N SER A 441 3.85 29.97 0.26
CA SER A 441 4.55 30.22 -1.01
C SER A 441 3.62 30.18 -2.23
N SER A 442 2.39 29.70 -2.09
CA SER A 442 1.44 29.67 -3.20
C SER A 442 0.82 31.03 -3.46
N PHE A 443 0.81 31.93 -2.49
CA PHE A 443 0.16 33.24 -2.57
C PHE A 443 1.15 34.37 -2.87
N ASP A 444 0.73 35.31 -3.72
CA ASP A 444 1.48 36.53 -4.03
C ASP A 444 1.20 37.63 -2.98
N ASN A 445 1.92 38.75 -3.05
CA ASN A 445 1.80 39.85 -2.07
C ASN A 445 0.60 40.79 -2.30
N ASP A 446 -0.42 40.36 -3.05
CA ASP A 446 -1.70 41.07 -3.14
C ASP A 446 -2.38 41.09 -1.75
N GLU A 447 -3.09 42.16 -1.40
CA GLU A 447 -3.70 42.38 -0.09
C GLU A 447 -4.64 41.23 0.33
N ALA A 448 -5.50 40.76 -0.58
CA ALA A 448 -6.42 39.66 -0.28
C ALA A 448 -5.68 38.32 -0.06
N GLN A 449 -4.66 38.07 -0.87
CA GLN A 449 -3.86 36.84 -0.79
C GLN A 449 -2.94 36.84 0.43
N LYS A 450 -2.42 38.03 0.81
CA LYS A 450 -1.64 38.25 2.01
C LYS A 450 -2.44 37.91 3.26
N HIS A 451 -3.71 38.32 3.31
CA HIS A 451 -4.57 37.98 4.44
C HIS A 451 -4.70 36.45 4.63
N ILE A 452 -4.96 35.71 3.53
CA ILE A 452 -5.03 34.24 3.58
C ILE A 452 -3.69 33.65 4.02
N ARG A 453 -2.57 34.14 3.49
CA ARG A 453 -1.23 33.70 3.87
C ARG A 453 -0.96 33.87 5.37
N ASP A 454 -1.35 35.01 5.93
CA ASP A 454 -1.12 35.33 7.35
C ASP A 454 -1.92 34.38 8.28
N LEU A 455 -3.07 33.83 7.84
CA LEU A 455 -3.84 32.84 8.60
C LEU A 455 -3.10 31.50 8.79
N PHE A 456 -2.11 31.20 7.94
CA PHE A 456 -1.33 29.95 8.00
C PHE A 456 0.13 30.18 8.41
N ASP A 457 0.50 31.42 8.76
CA ASP A 457 1.81 31.77 9.31
C ASP A 457 1.73 31.85 10.83
N VAL A 458 2.25 30.82 11.50
CA VAL A 458 2.26 30.73 12.97
C VAL A 458 2.88 31.96 13.63
N SER A 459 3.87 32.60 12.99
CA SER A 459 4.50 33.81 13.51
C SER A 459 3.56 35.03 13.55
N LYS A 460 2.49 35.01 12.74
CA LYS A 460 1.45 36.04 12.65
C LYS A 460 0.23 35.73 13.51
N SER A 461 0.11 34.51 14.06
CA SER A 461 -1.01 34.15 14.91
C SER A 461 -1.17 35.08 16.12
N LEU A 462 -2.43 35.29 16.49
CA LEU A 462 -2.87 35.95 17.71
C LEU A 462 -3.15 34.95 18.84
N LEU A 463 -3.25 33.66 18.51
CA LEU A 463 -3.46 32.60 19.47
C LEU A 463 -2.13 32.10 20.00
N TYR A 464 -2.17 31.63 21.25
CA TYR A 464 -1.03 31.09 21.96
C TYR A 464 -1.45 29.81 22.65
N GLU A 465 -0.51 28.89 22.75
CA GLU A 465 -0.66 27.66 23.51
C GLU A 465 0.48 27.57 24.54
N ASP A 466 0.15 27.08 25.72
CA ASP A 466 1.08 26.90 26.82
C ASP A 466 1.57 25.45 26.83
N PHE A 467 2.89 25.26 26.89
CA PHE A 467 3.54 23.97 26.74
C PHE A 467 4.49 23.70 27.90
N VAL A 468 4.53 22.46 28.40
CA VAL A 468 5.51 22.06 29.41
C VAL A 468 6.75 21.48 28.73
N VAL A 469 7.88 22.20 28.81
CA VAL A 469 9.18 21.76 28.29
C VAL A 469 10.16 21.66 29.44
N ASN A 470 10.69 20.47 29.71
CA ASN A 470 11.60 20.22 30.84
C ASN A 470 11.05 20.73 32.19
N GLY A 471 9.75 20.58 32.42
CA GLY A 471 9.06 21.02 33.64
C GLY A 471 8.84 22.54 33.74
N LYS A 472 9.06 23.30 32.66
CA LYS A 472 8.77 24.75 32.61
C LYS A 472 7.67 25.03 31.58
N VAL A 473 6.74 25.91 31.94
CA VAL A 473 5.72 26.40 31.02
C VAL A 473 6.36 27.40 30.05
N GLN A 474 6.25 27.12 28.76
CA GLN A 474 6.62 27.99 27.65
C GLN A 474 5.36 28.34 26.87
N ARG A 475 5.17 29.62 26.57
CA ARG A 475 4.07 30.11 25.74
C ARG A 475 4.57 30.40 24.34
N ASP A 476 4.07 29.67 23.35
CA ASP A 476 4.39 29.91 21.94
C ASP A 476 3.14 30.29 21.16
N LYS A 477 3.33 30.99 20.04
CA LYS A 477 2.24 31.26 19.10
C LYS A 477 1.77 29.95 18.48
N ASP A 478 0.47 29.83 18.34
CA ASP A 478 -0.17 28.62 17.82
C ASP A 478 -1.29 28.97 16.84
N ILE A 479 -1.60 28.08 15.90
CA ILE A 479 -2.83 28.16 15.10
C ILE A 479 -3.73 26.97 15.47
N TYR A 480 -3.17 25.77 15.41
CA TYR A 480 -3.87 24.54 15.77
C TYR A 480 -2.86 23.42 16.05
N PHE A 481 -2.29 23.37 17.26
CA PHE A 481 -1.28 22.38 17.63
C PHE A 481 -0.04 22.39 16.69
N SER A 482 0.35 23.59 16.24
CA SER A 482 1.37 23.83 15.22
C SER A 482 2.75 23.37 15.67
N ARG A 483 3.07 23.53 16.96
CA ARG A 483 4.33 23.05 17.55
C ARG A 483 4.43 21.52 17.51
N PHE A 484 3.45 20.82 18.06
CA PHE A 484 3.41 19.35 18.06
C PHE A 484 3.50 18.78 16.65
N THR A 485 2.85 19.43 15.69
CA THR A 485 2.91 19.04 14.29
C THR A 485 4.30 19.28 13.68
N SER A 486 4.93 20.40 13.99
CA SER A 486 6.30 20.68 13.52
C SER A 486 7.31 19.68 14.10
N ASP A 487 7.16 19.31 15.38
CA ASP A 487 7.98 18.29 16.02
C ASP A 487 7.76 16.90 15.40
N LEU A 488 6.52 16.58 15.03
CA LEU A 488 6.16 15.34 14.34
C LEU A 488 6.74 15.25 12.92
N LEU A 489 6.71 16.35 12.16
CA LEU A 489 7.28 16.40 10.80
C LEU A 489 8.81 16.51 10.80
N GLY A 490 9.40 16.95 11.92
CA GLY A 490 10.81 17.23 12.09
C GLY A 490 11.15 18.70 11.81
N THR A 491 12.30 19.14 12.35
CA THR A 491 12.74 20.55 12.46
C THR A 491 12.99 21.30 11.14
N LYS A 492 12.73 20.70 9.97
CA LYS A 492 12.99 21.32 8.65
C LYS A 492 11.79 21.99 8.01
N ASP A 493 10.57 21.63 8.40
CA ASP A 493 9.34 22.17 7.82
C ASP A 493 8.45 22.75 8.92
N SER A 494 8.09 24.04 8.80
CA SER A 494 7.08 24.64 9.67
C SER A 494 5.69 24.11 9.32
N ALA A 495 4.98 23.62 10.32
CA ALA A 495 3.59 23.20 10.18
C ALA A 495 2.63 24.31 10.62
N TRP A 496 1.49 24.44 9.93
CA TRP A 496 0.44 25.36 10.35
C TRP A 496 -0.51 24.71 11.37
N GLY A 497 -0.71 23.39 11.36
CA GLY A 497 -1.51 22.72 12.38
C GLY A 497 -1.71 21.22 12.18
N LEU A 498 -2.24 20.56 13.20
CA LEU A 498 -2.37 19.09 13.27
C LEU A 498 -3.64 18.59 12.56
N ILE A 499 -3.58 18.45 11.23
CA ILE A 499 -4.69 17.93 10.41
C ILE A 499 -4.52 16.46 9.99
N ALA A 500 -3.29 15.93 10.00
CA ALA A 500 -2.99 14.56 9.60
C ALA A 500 -1.73 14.03 10.29
N ALA A 501 -1.67 12.71 10.48
CA ALA A 501 -0.49 12.00 10.98
C ALA A 501 -0.41 10.59 10.36
N ALA A 502 0.79 10.16 9.98
CA ALA A 502 1.01 8.79 9.53
C ALA A 502 1.11 7.87 10.75
N LEU A 503 0.35 6.76 10.77
CA LEU A 503 0.32 5.82 11.91
C LEU A 503 0.59 4.35 11.53
N GLY A 504 0.72 4.02 10.24
CA GLY A 504 0.69 2.62 9.78
C GLY A 504 1.79 1.70 10.33
N LYS A 505 3.02 2.20 10.54
CA LYS A 505 4.15 1.43 11.09
C LYS A 505 4.37 1.78 12.58
N LYS A 506 4.87 0.82 13.36
CA LYS A 506 5.14 0.96 14.81
C LYS A 506 6.00 2.19 15.14
N GLU A 507 6.97 2.51 14.30
CA GLU A 507 7.81 3.71 14.47
C GLU A 507 6.99 5.00 14.35
N ASN A 508 6.12 5.09 13.35
CA ASN A 508 5.25 6.26 13.15
C ASN A 508 4.29 6.45 14.33
N VAL A 509 3.70 5.36 14.85
CA VAL A 509 2.88 5.41 16.08
C VAL A 509 3.70 5.91 17.27
N ARG A 510 4.94 5.42 17.44
CA ARG A 510 5.83 5.84 18.52
C ARG A 510 6.20 7.32 18.41
N GLN A 511 6.49 7.80 17.20
CA GLN A 511 6.77 9.21 16.95
C GLN A 511 5.55 10.06 17.27
N PHE A 512 4.36 9.71 16.77
CA PHE A 512 3.13 10.43 17.10
C PHE A 512 2.84 10.48 18.60
N ALA A 513 2.99 9.35 19.29
CA ALA A 513 2.81 9.31 20.74
C ALA A 513 3.82 10.21 21.48
N THR A 514 5.08 10.22 21.05
CA THR A 514 6.16 10.97 21.70
C THR A 514 6.09 12.47 21.42
N CYS A 515 5.79 12.87 20.18
CA CYS A 515 5.80 14.26 19.75
C CYS A 515 4.46 14.98 19.96
N VAL A 516 3.35 14.22 20.02
CA VAL A 516 2.00 14.80 20.08
C VAL A 516 1.26 14.38 21.35
N LEU A 517 0.98 13.08 21.53
CA LEU A 517 0.07 12.64 22.59
C LEU A 517 0.61 12.85 24.01
N ASN A 518 1.87 12.47 24.27
CA ASN A 518 2.46 12.63 25.61
C ASN A 518 2.60 14.12 25.98
N PRO A 519 3.16 15.00 25.13
CA PRO A 519 3.25 16.42 25.44
C PRO A 519 1.90 17.10 25.61
N LEU A 520 0.90 16.71 24.80
CA LEU A 520 -0.46 17.25 24.90
C LEU A 520 -1.12 16.83 26.21
N LYS A 521 -0.95 15.56 26.62
CA LYS A 521 -1.39 15.10 27.94
C LYS A 521 -0.73 15.90 29.06
N ASP A 522 0.58 16.06 29.00
CA ASP A 522 1.31 16.79 30.03
C ASP A 522 0.86 18.25 30.11
N SER A 523 0.56 18.90 28.98
CA SER A 523 0.15 20.30 28.93
C SER A 523 -1.31 20.56 29.33
N PHE A 524 -2.23 19.61 29.09
CA PHE A 524 -3.65 19.75 29.46
C PHE A 524 -3.97 19.34 30.91
N PHE A 525 -3.14 18.47 31.51
CA PHE A 525 -3.37 17.93 32.86
C PHE A 525 -2.36 18.46 33.91
N SER A 526 -1.40 19.31 33.51
CA SER A 526 -0.56 20.12 34.41
C SER A 526 -1.24 21.45 34.76
#